data_AF-I8RLR0-F1
#
_entry.id   AF-I8RLR0-F1
#
_cell.length_a   1.000
_cell.length_b   1.000
_cell.length_c   1.000
_cell.angle_alpha   90.00
_cell.angle_beta   90.00
_cell.angle_gamma   90.00
#
_symmetry.space_group_name_H-M   'P 1'
#
loop_
_entity.id
_entity.type
_entity.pdbx_description
1 polymer ?
#
loop_
_entity_poly.entity_id
_entity_poly.type
_entity_poly.pdbx_seq_one_letter_code
_entity_poly.pdbx_strand_id
1 'polypeptide(L)'
;MQVAVGILSILLSFAVLFQSCAVSVGGNISQNQGASDGGAIGILVGIVLLSGGAFVFKLPKIAMYLFIVAGMLALLAGFSDFSDMKIWAVVSGIFAWMSYSAYQKKV
;
A
#
# COMPACT_ATOMS: atom_id res chain seq x y z
N MET A 1 -1.88 18.55 -5.25
CA MET A 1 -2.35 17.21 -4.83
C MET A 1 -1.31 16.13 -5.07
N GLN A 2 -0.73 16.03 -6.28
CA GLN A 2 0.24 14.98 -6.62
C GLN A 2 1.48 14.95 -5.72
N VAL A 3 2.01 16.12 -5.34
CA VAL A 3 3.17 16.21 -4.45
C VAL A 3 2.88 15.65 -3.05
N ALA A 4 1.73 16.01 -2.47
CA ALA A 4 1.31 15.49 -1.16
C ALA A 4 1.08 13.98 -1.21
N VAL A 5 0.37 13.47 -2.22
CA VAL A 5 0.13 12.02 -2.39
C VAL A 5 1.45 11.28 -2.59
N GLY A 6 2.38 11.80 -3.39
CA GLY A 6 3.67 11.16 -3.63
C GLY A 6 4.50 11.05 -2.36
N ILE A 7 4.67 12.16 -1.64
CA ILE A 7 5.45 12.19 -0.38
C ILE A 7 4.81 11.29 0.67
N LEU A 8 3.49 11.43 0.90
CA LEU A 8 2.77 10.61 1.87
C LEU A 8 2.86 9.13 1.52
N SER A 9 2.57 8.76 0.27
CA SER A 9 2.67 7.39 -0.21
C SER A 9 4.04 6.78 0.03
N ILE A 10 5.12 7.52 -0.24
CA ILE A 10 6.49 7.04 -0.02
C ILE A 10 6.74 6.84 1.48
N LEU A 11 6.42 7.81 2.33
CA LEU A 11 6.63 7.70 3.78
C LEU A 11 5.84 6.53 4.39
N LEU A 12 4.56 6.43 4.04
CA LEU A 12 3.66 5.38 4.51
C LEU A 12 4.11 4.00 3.99
N SER A 13 4.64 3.91 2.76
CA SER A 13 5.16 2.64 2.24
C SER A 13 6.33 2.09 3.05
N PHE A 14 7.23 2.95 3.54
CA PHE A 14 8.31 2.51 4.43
C PHE A 14 7.78 2.01 5.77
N ALA A 15 6.76 2.66 6.33
CA ALA A 15 6.11 2.19 7.55
C ALA A 15 5.47 0.80 7.35
N VAL A 16 4.75 0.60 6.24
CA VAL A 16 4.20 -0.72 5.87
C VAL A 16 5.31 -1.75 5.74
N LEU A 17 6.41 -1.44 5.06
CA LEU A 17 7.51 -2.37 4.83
C LEU A 17 8.16 -2.81 6.15
N PHE A 18 8.48 -1.87 7.04
CA PHE A 18 9.10 -2.20 8.33
C PHE A 18 8.16 -3.04 9.21
N GLN A 19 6.88 -2.68 9.29
CA GLN A 19 5.89 -3.46 10.03
C GLN A 19 5.74 -4.86 9.44
N SER A 20 5.69 -4.97 8.11
CA SER A 20 5.47 -6.24 7.42
C SER A 20 6.68 -7.17 7.53
N CYS A 21 7.90 -6.62 7.54
CA CYS A 21 9.12 -7.37 7.86
C CYS A 21 9.12 -7.88 9.31
N ALA A 22 8.69 -7.05 10.26
CA ALA A 22 8.59 -7.47 11.66
C ALA A 22 7.55 -8.60 11.84
N VAL A 23 6.40 -8.47 11.17
CA VAL A 23 5.34 -9.49 11.19
C VAL A 23 5.79 -10.79 10.51
N SER A 24 6.48 -10.72 9.37
CA SER A 24 6.96 -11.93 8.69
C SER A 24 8.02 -12.66 9.52
N VAL A 25 9.00 -11.94 10.05
CA VAL A 25 10.06 -12.51 10.91
C VAL A 25 9.47 -13.06 12.21
N GLY A 26 8.58 -12.30 12.87
CA GLY A 26 7.90 -12.73 14.08
C GLY A 26 7.02 -13.97 13.85
N GLY A 27 6.36 -14.06 12.69
CA GLY A 27 5.59 -15.23 12.28
C GLY A 27 6.46 -16.47 12.09
N ASN A 28 7.63 -16.33 11.46
CA ASN A 28 8.58 -17.44 11.29
C ASN A 28 9.14 -17.93 12.63
N ILE A 29 9.51 -17.01 13.52
CA ILE A 29 10.03 -17.37 14.86
C ILE A 29 8.96 -18.08 15.69
N SER A 30 7.71 -17.61 15.61
CA SER A 30 6.60 -18.16 16.40
C SER A 30 5.92 -19.36 15.74
N GLN A 31 6.44 -19.84 14.60
CA GLN A 31 5.82 -20.88 13.75
C GLN A 31 4.34 -20.59 13.41
N ASN A 32 3.98 -19.31 13.34
CA ASN A 32 2.65 -18.87 12.95
C ASN A 32 2.64 -18.55 11.45
N GLN A 33 2.19 -19.53 10.66
CA GLN A 33 2.12 -19.43 9.19
C GLN A 33 1.27 -18.23 8.74
N GLY A 34 0.15 -17.97 9.41
CA GLY A 34 -0.71 -16.83 9.08
C GLY A 34 0.02 -15.48 9.21
N ALA A 35 0.82 -15.32 10.28
CA ALA A 35 1.67 -14.14 10.47
C ALA A 35 2.77 -14.03 9.41
N SER A 36 3.42 -15.13 9.05
CA SER A 36 4.42 -15.13 7.98
C SER A 36 3.82 -14.68 6.64
N ASP A 37 2.68 -15.25 6.27
CA ASP A 37 1.99 -14.99 4.99
C ASP A 37 1.43 -13.56 4.95
N GLY A 38 0.83 -13.09 6.04
CA GLY A 38 0.34 -11.71 6.17
C GLY A 38 1.47 -10.69 6.05
N GLY A 39 2.64 -10.96 6.65
CA GLY A 39 3.83 -10.15 6.49
C GLY A 39 4.34 -10.11 5.05
N ALA A 40 4.32 -11.23 4.32
CA ALA A 40 4.70 -11.27 2.92
C ALA A 40 3.76 -10.42 2.04
N ILE A 41 2.44 -10.50 2.26
CA ILE A 41 1.46 -9.66 1.54
C ILE A 41 1.67 -8.18 1.88
N GLY A 42 1.91 -7.85 3.14
CA GLY A 42 2.21 -6.48 3.56
C GLY A 42 3.46 -5.91 2.88
N ILE A 43 4.52 -6.71 2.70
CA ILE A 43 5.71 -6.30 1.95
C ILE A 43 5.34 -5.98 0.49
N LEU A 44 4.53 -6.83 -0.16
CA LEU A 44 4.06 -6.56 -1.52
C LEU A 44 3.24 -5.27 -1.61
N VAL A 45 2.29 -5.06 -0.68
CA VAL A 45 1.50 -3.82 -0.58
C VAL A 45 2.42 -2.60 -0.45
N GLY A 46 3.42 -2.67 0.43
CA GLY A 46 4.42 -1.62 0.62
C GLY A 46 5.18 -1.27 -0.66
N ILE A 47 5.66 -2.27 -1.41
CA ILE A 47 6.38 -2.06 -2.67
C ILE A 47 5.48 -1.40 -3.74
N VAL A 48 4.22 -1.85 -3.84
CA VAL A 48 3.26 -1.30 -4.81
C VAL A 48 2.89 0.15 -4.43
N LEU A 49 2.70 0.45 -3.14
CA LEU A 49 2.49 1.81 -2.63
C LEU A 49 3.70 2.70 -2.94
N LEU A 50 4.92 2.24 -2.67
CA LEU A 50 6.15 2.98 -2.96
C LEU A 50 6.23 3.32 -4.45
N SER A 51 5.94 2.33 -5.31
CA SER A 51 5.92 2.49 -6.76
C SER A 51 4.85 3.50 -7.19
N GLY A 52 3.64 3.41 -6.67
CA GLY A 52 2.55 4.36 -6.92
C GLY A 52 2.94 5.79 -6.55
N GLY A 53 3.57 5.97 -5.39
CA GLY A 53 4.10 7.25 -4.92
C GLY A 53 5.18 7.83 -5.83
N ALA A 54 6.07 7.00 -6.38
CA ALA A 54 7.09 7.43 -7.33
C ALA A 54 6.47 7.85 -8.69
N PHE A 55 5.45 7.13 -9.17
CA PHE A 55 4.84 7.43 -10.47
C PHE A 55 3.86 8.60 -10.45
N VAL A 56 3.30 8.98 -9.31
CA VAL A 56 2.23 10.00 -9.23
C VAL A 56 2.65 11.39 -9.72
N PHE A 57 3.94 11.72 -9.68
CA PHE A 57 4.47 13.02 -10.10
C PHE A 57 4.35 13.25 -11.61
N LYS A 58 4.69 12.24 -12.42
CA LYS A 58 4.68 12.34 -13.89
C LYS A 58 3.48 11.63 -14.51
N LEU A 59 3.08 10.48 -13.97
CA LEU A 59 2.12 9.54 -14.56
C LEU A 59 0.99 9.22 -13.57
N PRO A 60 0.08 10.18 -13.27
CA PRO A 60 -0.98 10.00 -12.27
C PRO A 60 -1.95 8.86 -12.59
N LYS A 61 -2.16 8.57 -13.89
CA LYS A 61 -3.01 7.44 -14.32
C LYS A 61 -2.41 6.09 -13.92
N ILE A 62 -1.09 5.92 -14.06
CA ILE A 62 -0.40 4.68 -13.67
C ILE A 62 -0.39 4.55 -12.15
N ALA A 63 -0.09 5.65 -11.44
CA ALA A 63 -0.14 5.67 -9.98
C ALA A 63 -1.52 5.28 -9.43
N MET A 64 -2.61 5.76 -10.06
CA MET A 64 -3.98 5.36 -9.70
C MET A 64 -4.16 3.84 -9.74
N TYR A 65 -3.76 3.18 -10.83
CA TYR A 65 -3.88 1.72 -10.94
C TYR A 65 -3.03 0.99 -9.91
N LEU A 66 -1.81 1.47 -9.64
CA LEU A 66 -0.96 0.90 -8.59
C LEU A 66 -1.60 1.02 -7.20
N PHE A 67 -2.18 2.17 -6.87
CA PHE A 67 -2.89 2.35 -5.61
C PHE A 67 -4.15 1.48 -5.50
N ILE A 68 -4.87 1.24 -6.60
CA ILE A 68 -6.00 0.29 -6.62
C ILE A 68 -5.50 -1.13 -6.33
N VAL A 69 -4.42 -1.57 -7.00
CA VAL A 69 -3.83 -2.89 -6.78
C VAL A 69 -3.34 -3.05 -5.34
N ALA A 70 -2.62 -2.05 -4.80
CA ALA A 70 -2.19 -2.05 -3.40
C ALA A 70 -3.39 -2.12 -2.45
N GLY A 71 -4.46 -1.36 -2.72
CA GLY A 71 -5.69 -1.37 -1.95
C GLY A 71 -6.39 -2.72 -1.97
N MET A 72 -6.46 -3.38 -3.13
CA MET A 72 -7.05 -4.71 -3.26
C MET A 72 -6.24 -5.77 -2.49
N LEU A 73 -4.91 -5.76 -2.62
CA LEU A 73 -4.04 -6.68 -1.88
C LEU A 73 -4.18 -6.49 -0.37
N ALA A 74 -4.18 -5.24 0.11
CA ALA A 74 -4.37 -4.92 1.51
C ALA A 74 -5.77 -5.31 2.01
N LEU A 75 -6.80 -5.14 1.19
CA LEU A 75 -8.17 -5.50 1.55
C LEU A 75 -8.31 -7.03 1.68
N LEU A 76 -7.71 -7.80 0.77
CA LEU A 76 -7.68 -9.27 0.86
C LEU A 76 -6.98 -9.74 2.13
N ALA A 77 -5.81 -9.17 2.47
CA ALA A 77 -5.12 -9.46 3.73
C ALA A 77 -5.90 -8.99 4.97
N GLY A 78 -6.66 -7.91 4.83
CA GLY A 78 -7.50 -7.35 5.89
C GLY A 78 -8.73 -8.18 6.23
N PHE A 79 -9.18 -9.10 5.37
CA PHE A 79 -10.23 -10.07 5.73
C PHE A 79 -9.71 -11.18 6.65
N SER A 80 -8.40 -11.34 6.79
CA SER A 80 -7.75 -12.21 7.76
C SER A 80 -7.52 -11.47 9.10
N ASP A 81 -6.68 -12.01 9.99
CA ASP A 81 -6.41 -11.45 11.32
C ASP A 81 -5.63 -10.10 11.32
N PHE A 82 -5.28 -9.55 10.16
CA PHE A 82 -4.47 -8.33 10.04
C PHE A 82 -5.34 -7.07 9.94
N SER A 83 -5.78 -6.55 11.09
CA SER A 83 -6.61 -5.34 11.16
C SER A 83 -5.92 -4.10 10.55
N ASP A 84 -4.59 -4.02 10.67
CA ASP A 84 -3.76 -2.96 10.07
C ASP A 84 -3.88 -2.92 8.54
N MET A 85 -4.08 -4.06 7.88
CA MET A 85 -4.25 -4.13 6.42
C MET A 85 -5.55 -3.49 5.94
N LYS A 86 -6.59 -3.45 6.78
CA LYS A 86 -7.84 -2.71 6.48
C LYS A 86 -7.56 -1.20 6.38
N ILE A 87 -6.70 -0.68 7.26
CA ILE A 87 -6.31 0.74 7.24
C ILE A 87 -5.54 1.03 5.95
N TRP A 88 -4.59 0.17 5.59
CA TRP A 88 -3.81 0.30 4.35
C TRP A 88 -4.67 0.24 3.08
N ALA A 89 -5.73 -0.58 3.08
CA ALA A 89 -6.70 -0.63 2.00
C ALA A 89 -7.44 0.71 1.81
N VAL A 90 -7.91 1.31 2.91
CA VAL A 90 -8.58 2.61 2.89
C VAL A 90 -7.64 3.72 2.44
N VAL A 91 -6.42 3.77 2.98
CA VAL A 91 -5.40 4.76 2.60
C VAL A 91 -5.07 4.66 1.12
N SER A 92 -4.87 3.45 0.61
CA SER A 92 -4.61 3.22 -0.83
C SER A 92 -5.79 3.66 -1.71
N GLY A 93 -7.03 3.42 -1.25
CA GLY A 93 -8.23 3.94 -1.92
C GLY A 93 -8.28 5.47 -2.00
N ILE A 94 -7.92 6.16 -0.91
CA ILE A 94 -7.82 7.63 -0.90
C ILE A 94 -6.76 8.11 -1.89
N PHE A 95 -5.58 7.48 -1.91
CA PHE A 95 -4.53 7.85 -2.87
C PHE A 95 -4.91 7.56 -4.32
N ALA A 96 -5.65 6.48 -4.59
CA ALA A 96 -6.21 6.21 -5.89
C ALA A 96 -7.19 7.31 -6.32
N TRP A 97 -8.13 7.69 -5.45
CA TRP A 97 -9.09 8.78 -5.72
C TRP A 97 -8.41 10.13 -5.97
N MET A 98 -7.41 10.48 -5.16
CA MET A 98 -6.65 11.71 -5.34
C MET A 98 -5.83 11.70 -6.64
N SER A 99 -5.28 10.54 -7.03
CA SER A 99 -4.56 10.37 -8.30
C SER A 99 -5.49 10.46 -9.51
N TYR A 100 -6.69 9.91 -9.40
CA TYR A 100 -7.75 10.06 -10.41
C TYR A 100 -8.15 11.53 -10.60
N SER A 101 -8.39 12.24 -9.50
CA SER A 101 -8.72 13.67 -9.51
C SER A 101 -7.60 14.51 -10.14
N ALA A 102 -6.33 14.13 -9.91
CA ALA A 102 -5.19 14.78 -10.53
C ALA A 102 -5.08 14.51 -12.04
N TYR A 103 -5.46 13.31 -12.50
CA TYR A 103 -5.51 12.97 -13.92
C TYR A 103 -6.61 13.78 -14.65
N GLN A 104 -7.81 13.86 -14.08
CA GLN A 104 -8.93 14.61 -14.67
C GLN A 104 -8.63 16.10 -14.86
N LYS A 105 -7.77 16.70 -14.02
CA LYS A 105 -7.36 18.12 -14.17
C LYS A 105 -6.28 18.36 -15.23
N LYS A 106 -5.62 17.29 -15.73
CA LYS A 106 -4.59 17.38 -16.78
C LYS A 106 -5.15 17.15 -18.19
N VAL A 107 -6.34 16.58 -18.30
CA VAL A 107 -7.11 16.41 -19.55
C VAL A 107 -7.94 17.66 -19.78
#